data_AF-A0A2E8CJ39-F1
#
_entry.id   AF-A0A2E8CJ39-F1
#
_cell.length_a   1.000
_cell.length_b   1.000
_cell.length_c   1.000
_cell.angle_alpha   90.00
_cell.angle_beta   90.00
_cell.angle_gamma   90.00
#
_symmetry.space_group_name_H-M   'P 1'
#
loop_
_entity.id
_entity.type
_entity.pdbx_description
1 polymer ?
#
loop_
_entity_poly.entity_id
_entity_poly.type
_entity_poly.pdbx_seq_one_letter_code
_entity_poly.pdbx_strand_id
1 'polypeptide(L)' 'MSTAYYQTVDQLEKMGVDPDYLQGWVGGYLGNPQREEQRVSAAYTAGFEDGQNQITDHASEWKKS' A
#
# COMPACT_ATOMS: atom_id res chain seq x y z
N MET A 1 7.10 10.37 -12.32
CA MET A 1 6.33 9.30 -11.67
C MET A 1 5.68 8.44 -12.76
N SER A 2 5.62 7.12 -12.56
CA SER A 2 5.14 6.16 -13.58
C SER A 2 3.62 6.19 -13.70
N THR A 3 3.09 5.95 -14.91
CA THR A 3 1.64 5.75 -15.14
C THR A 3 1.08 4.62 -14.28
N ALA A 4 1.85 3.54 -14.09
CA ALA A 4 1.44 2.39 -13.29
C ALA A 4 1.18 2.79 -11.82
N TYR A 5 2.04 3.65 -11.24
CA TYR A 5 1.86 4.14 -9.87
C TYR A 5 0.50 4.82 -9.68
N TYR A 6 0.17 5.78 -10.54
CA TYR A 6 -1.08 6.53 -10.41
C TYR A 6 -2.31 5.65 -10.65
N GLN A 7 -2.23 4.71 -11.61
CA GLN A 7 -3.31 3.77 -11.87
C GLN A 7 -3.56 2.83 -10.68
N THR A 8 -2.50 2.31 -10.06
CA THR A 8 -2.63 1.43 -8.92
C THR A 8 -3.16 2.18 -7.69
N VAL A 9 -2.66 3.39 -7.41
CA VAL A 9 -3.19 4.21 -6.31
C VAL A 9 -4.67 4.52 -6.50
N ASP A 10 -5.09 4.96 -7.69
CA ASP A 10 -6.50 5.23 -8.02
C ASP A 10 -7.37 3.97 -7.87
N GLN A 11 -6.86 2.80 -8.28
CA GLN A 11 -7.54 1.51 -8.08
C GLN A 11 -7.72 1.20 -6.59
N LEU A 12 -6.67 1.34 -5.78
CA LEU A 12 -6.70 1.03 -4.35
C LEU A 12 -7.63 1.99 -3.58
N GLU A 13 -7.62 3.27 -3.92
CA GLU A 13 -8.55 4.27 -3.37
C GLU A 13 -10.01 3.92 -3.70
N LYS A 14 -10.30 3.57 -4.97
CA LYS A 14 -11.64 3.14 -5.40
C LYS A 14 -12.07 1.81 -4.77
N MET A 15 -11.12 0.93 -4.46
CA MET A 15 -11.39 -0.31 -3.73
C MET A 15 -11.75 -0.07 -2.26
N GLY A 16 -11.52 1.14 -1.72
CA GLY A 16 -11.79 1.45 -0.32
C GLY A 16 -10.90 0.69 0.65
N VAL A 17 -9.65 0.44 0.27
CA VAL A 17 -8.69 -0.24 1.15
C VAL A 17 -8.35 0.60 2.37
N ASP A 18 -7.79 -0.04 3.40
CA ASP A 18 -7.31 0.63 4.58
C ASP A 18 -6.26 1.70 4.21
N PRO A 19 -6.36 2.95 4.72
CA PRO A 19 -5.40 4.00 4.47
C PRO A 19 -3.96 3.63 4.85
N ASP A 20 -3.77 2.83 5.90
CA ASP A 20 -2.43 2.36 6.25
C ASP A 20 -1.88 1.37 5.22
N TYR A 21 -2.73 0.51 4.64
CA TYR A 21 -2.34 -0.34 3.51
C TYR A 21 -1.95 0.50 2.30
N LEU A 22 -2.77 1.47 1.92
CA LEU A 22 -2.46 2.37 0.79
C LEU A 22 -1.14 3.11 1.01
N GLN A 23 -0.92 3.62 2.22
CA GLN A 23 0.28 4.36 2.55
C GLN A 23 1.53 3.46 2.65
N GLY A 24 1.35 2.20 3.06
CA GLY A 24 2.36 1.15 2.94
C GLY A 24 2.75 0.96 1.48
N TRP A 25 1.76 0.72 0.61
CA TRP A 25 1.96 0.49 -0.82
C TRP A 25 2.73 1.63 -1.51
N VAL A 26 2.31 2.88 -1.27
CA VAL A 26 3.01 4.06 -1.77
C VAL A 26 4.46 4.10 -1.26
N GLY A 27 4.68 3.80 0.02
CA GLY A 27 6.02 3.77 0.62
C GLY A 27 6.93 2.72 0.01
N GLY A 28 6.42 1.50 -0.16
CA GLY A 28 7.15 0.38 -0.76
C GLY A 28 7.50 0.65 -2.22
N TYR A 29 6.54 1.15 -3.01
CA TYR A 29 6.75 1.47 -4.43
C TYR A 29 7.82 2.54 -4.65
N LEU A 30 7.84 3.56 -3.79
CA LEU A 30 8.81 4.66 -3.89
C LEU A 30 10.18 4.32 -3.28
N GLY A 31 10.33 3.15 -2.64
CA GLY A 31 11.56 2.74 -1.97
C GLY A 31 11.86 3.57 -0.72
N ASN A 32 10.82 4.06 -0.03
CA ASN A 32 10.99 4.78 1.22
C ASN A 32 11.48 3.84 2.33
N PRO A 33 12.24 4.34 3.32
CA PRO A 33 12.47 3.60 4.55
C PRO A 33 11.15 3.21 5.20
N GLN A 34 11.11 2.03 5.84
CA GLN A 34 9.96 1.66 6.66
C GLN A 34 9.79 2.65 7.81
N ARG A 35 8.54 2.87 8.21
CA ARG A 35 8.21 3.62 9.43
C ARG A 35 8.81 2.94 10.66
N GLU A 36 8.95 3.72 11.73
CA GLU A 36 9.39 3.19 13.02
C GLU A 36 8.46 2.05 13.50
N GLU A 37 9.00 1.03 14.18
CA GLU A 37 8.25 -0.17 14.62
C GLU A 37 6.99 0.15 15.43
N GLN A 38 6.97 1.29 16.14
CA GLN A 38 5.81 1.73 16.92
C GLN A 38 4.69 2.35 16.07
N ARG A 39 4.93 2.57 14.78
CA ARG A 39 4.04 3.25 13.82
C ARG A 39 3.70 2.37 12.61
N VAL A 40 4.14 1.11 12.61
CA VAL A 40 3.70 0.12 11.63
C VAL A 40 2.46 -0.60 12.14
N SER A 41 1.50 -0.79 11.25
CA SER A 41 0.32 -1.64 11.45
C SER A 41 0.42 -2.84 10.50
N ALA A 42 -0.36 -3.90 10.75
CA ALA A 42 -0.40 -5.05 9.85
C ALA A 42 -0.82 -4.64 8.42
N ALA A 43 -1.76 -3.70 8.30
CA ALA A 43 -2.17 -3.12 7.02
C ALA A 43 -1.00 -2.43 6.31
N TYR A 44 -0.25 -1.59 7.03
CA TYR A 44 0.92 -0.90 6.49
C TYR A 44 2.00 -1.88 6.03
N THR A 45 2.32 -2.90 6.83
CA THR A 45 3.35 -3.89 6.47
C THR A 45 2.97 -4.64 5.20
N ALA A 46 1.73 -5.13 5.10
CA ALA A 46 1.23 -5.82 3.91
C ALA A 46 1.26 -4.89 2.68
N GLY A 47 0.81 -3.64 2.83
CA GLY A 47 0.88 -2.65 1.77
C GLY A 47 2.31 -2.39 1.32
N PHE A 48 3.25 -2.23 2.26
CA PHE A 48 4.65 -1.94 1.98
C PHE A 48 5.32 -3.06 1.19
N GLU A 49 5.09 -4.32 1.56
CA GLU A 49 5.60 -5.48 0.82
C GLU A 49 5.02 -5.55 -0.60
N ASP A 50 3.70 -5.38 -0.75
CA ASP A 50 3.04 -5.34 -2.06
C ASP A 50 3.57 -4.17 -2.93
N GLY A 51 3.80 -3.01 -2.32
CA GLY A 51 4.35 -1.83 -2.98
C GLY A 51 5.77 -2.06 -3.51
N GLN A 52 6.64 -2.69 -2.70
CA GLN A 52 8.01 -3.04 -3.12
C GLN A 52 8.02 -3.99 -4.31
N ASN A 53 7.09 -4.94 -4.32
CA ASN A 53 6.92 -5.92 -5.39
C ASN A 53 6.07 -5.40 -6.57
N GLN A 54 5.47 -4.21 -6.45
CA GLN A 54 4.59 -3.59 -7.43
C GLN A 54 3.35 -4.45 -7.78
N ILE A 55 2.81 -5.15 -6.78
CA ILE A 55 1.61 -5.99 -6.86
C ILE A 55 0.53 -5.47 -5.91
N THR A 56 -0.66 -6.09 -5.91
CA THR A 56 -1.79 -5.73 -5.03
C THR A 56 -2.52 -6.97 -4.49
N ASP A 57 -1.80 -8.08 -4.36
CA ASP A 57 -2.35 -9.40 -4.04
C ASP A 57 -3.10 -9.39 -2.70
N HIS A 58 -2.60 -8.62 -1.71
CA HIS A 58 -3.20 -8.55 -0.39
C HIS A 58 -4.25 -7.43 -0.25
N ALA A 59 -4.44 -6.57 -1.27
CA ALA A 59 -5.33 -5.41 -1.19
C ALA A 59 -6.79 -5.76 -0.84
N SER A 60 -7.25 -6.94 -1.24
CA SER A 60 -8.62 -7.39 -0.98
C SER A 60 -8.90 -7.71 0.49
N GLU A 61 -7.87 -8.10 1.25
CA GLU A 61 -7.94 -8.41 2.69
C GLU A 61 -8.09 -7.13 3.53
N TRP A 62 -7.62 -6.00 2.99
CA TRP A 62 -7.63 -4.71 3.66
C TRP A 62 -8.77 -3.79 3.21
N LYS A 63 -9.80 -4.30 2.55
CA LYS A 63 -11.00 -3.51 2.24
C LYS A 63 -11.73 -3.13 3.52
N LYS A 64 -12.05 -1.83 3.68
CA LYS A 64 -12.93 -1.40 4.76
C LYS A 64 -14.35 -1.92 4.50
N SER A 65 -14.95 -2.49 5.56
CA SER A 65 -16.35 -2.95 5.56
C SER A 65 -17.33 -1.79 5.51
#